data_AF-A0AB36GFZ4-F1
#
_entry.id   AF-A0AB36GFZ4-F1
#
_cell.length_a   1.000
_cell.length_b   1.000
_cell.length_c   1.000
_cell.angle_alpha   90.00
_cell.angle_beta   90.00
_cell.angle_gamma   90.00
#
_symmetry.space_group_name_H-M   'P 1'
#
loop_
_entity.id
_entity.type
_entity.pdbx_description
1 polymer ?
#
loop_
_entity_poly.entity_id
_entity_poly.type
_entity_poly.pdbx_seq_one_letter_code
_entity_poly.pdbx_strand_id
1 'polypeptide(L)' 'MSQNSSYQNALKQLDELIRHFRSEGEVSCAVAEREDQILIHLADLKLDLRPEDEKAIADIDRFYRRHVLSE' A
#
# COMPACT_ATOMS: atom_id res chain seq x y z
N MET A 1 23.50 0.65 -5.64
CA MET A 1 22.60 1.80 -5.89
C MET A 1 21.13 1.36 -6.07
N SER A 2 20.69 0.25 -5.46
CA SER A 2 19.34 -0.29 -5.71
C SER A 2 18.30 0.03 -4.62
N GLN A 3 18.72 0.44 -3.42
CA GLN A 3 17.79 0.74 -2.32
C GLN A 3 16.83 1.89 -2.65
N ASN A 4 17.28 2.88 -3.43
CA ASN A 4 16.41 3.98 -3.84
C ASN A 4 15.30 3.52 -4.80
N SER A 5 15.60 2.58 -5.71
CA SER A 5 14.60 2.04 -6.63
C SER A 5 13.55 1.18 -5.91
N SER A 6 13.96 0.33 -4.97
CA SER A 6 13.02 -0.51 -4.22
C SER A 6 12.12 0.33 -3.30
N TYR A 7 12.69 1.35 -2.64
CA TYR A 7 11.94 2.31 -1.84
C TYR A 7 10.94 3.11 -2.67
N GLN A 8 11.37 3.67 -3.80
CA GLN A 8 10.46 4.39 -4.70
C GLN A 8 9.38 3.50 -5.28
N ASN A 9 9.68 2.22 -5.55
CA ASN A 9 8.69 1.26 -6.00
C ASN A 9 7.65 0.97 -4.91
N ALA A 10 8.09 0.76 -3.66
CA ALA A 10 7.19 0.57 -2.52
C ALA A 10 6.27 1.79 -2.30
N LEU A 11 6.80 3.01 -2.41
CA LEU A 11 5.98 4.23 -2.33
C LEU A 11 4.91 4.30 -3.43
N LYS A 12 5.24 3.87 -4.66
CA LYS A 12 4.26 3.79 -5.76
C LYS A 12 3.20 2.73 -5.48
N GLN A 13 3.61 1.56 -5.02
CA GLN A 13 2.71 0.46 -4.65
C GLN A 13 1.72 0.89 -3.55
N LEU A 14 2.19 1.63 -2.54
CA LEU A 14 1.33 2.20 -1.50
C LEU A 14 0.30 3.19 -2.09
N ASP A 15 0.72 4.09 -2.99
CA ASP A 15 -0.20 5.05 -3.62
C ASP A 15 -1.27 4.35 -4.48
N GLU A 16 -0.89 3.31 -5.21
CA GLU A 16 -1.81 2.49 -6.00
C GLU A 16 -2.78 1.69 -5.13
N LEU A 17 -2.32 1.08 -4.03
CA LEU A 17 -3.19 0.40 -3.06
C LEU A 17 -4.24 1.38 -2.50
N ILE A 18 -3.80 2.56 -2.05
CA ILE A 18 -4.69 3.59 -1.52
C ILE A 18 -5.75 3.99 -2.57
N ARG A 19 -5.36 4.11 -3.84
CA ARG A 19 -6.29 4.41 -4.94
C ARG A 19 -7.24 3.26 -5.24
N HIS A 20 -6.74 2.03 -5.24
CA HIS A 20 -7.54 0.82 -5.50
C HIS A 20 -8.62 0.66 -4.43
N PHE A 21 -8.26 0.71 -3.14
CA PHE A 21 -9.24 0.68 -2.05
C PHE A 21 -10.21 1.88 -2.10
N ARG A 22 -9.75 3.09 -2.44
CA ARG A 22 -10.68 4.23 -2.64
C ARG A 22 -11.65 4.03 -3.79
N SER A 23 -11.22 3.36 -4.86
CA SER A 23 -12.06 3.10 -6.03
C SER A 23 -13.04 1.94 -5.80
N GLU A 24 -12.63 0.92 -5.05
CA GLU A 24 -13.47 -0.22 -4.63
C GLU A 24 -14.53 0.20 -3.60
N GLY A 25 -14.16 1.07 -2.66
CA GLY A 25 -15.04 1.61 -1.62
C GLY A 25 -16.21 2.45 -2.14
N GLU A 26 -16.20 2.89 -3.40
CA GLU A 26 -17.33 3.58 -4.02
C GLU A 26 -18.53 2.63 -4.28
N VAL A 27 -18.31 1.31 -4.29
CA VAL A 27 -19.32 0.32 -4.69
C VAL A 27 -20.01 -0.37 -3.50
N SER A 28 -19.45 -0.30 -2.28
CA SER A 28 -19.99 -1.09 -1.15
C SER A 28 -19.91 -0.37 0.20
N CYS A 29 -20.99 0.35 0.57
CA CYS A 29 -21.12 1.07 1.85
C CYS A 29 -20.89 0.23 3.13
N ALA A 30 -20.86 -1.11 3.05
CA ALA A 30 -20.61 -1.98 4.19
C ALA A 30 -19.10 -2.26 4.45
N VAL A 31 -18.22 -1.89 3.52
CA VAL A 31 -16.76 -2.12 3.58
C VAL A 31 -16.01 -0.86 4.03
N ALA A 32 -16.71 0.28 4.17
CA ALA A 32 -16.11 1.58 4.47
C ALA A 32 -15.27 1.63 5.77
N GLU A 33 -15.72 1.01 6.88
CA GLU A 33 -14.97 1.08 8.15
C GLU A 33 -13.67 0.28 8.11
N ARG A 34 -13.68 -0.86 7.42
CA ARG A 34 -12.49 -1.73 7.33
C ARG A 34 -11.49 -1.20 6.31
N GLU A 35 -11.99 -0.60 5.23
CA GLU A 35 -11.18 0.11 4.25
C GLU A 35 -10.53 1.35 4.86
N ASP A 36 -11.23 2.10 5.72
CA ASP A 36 -10.67 3.29 6.37
C ASP A 36 -9.46 2.92 7.24
N GLN A 37 -9.54 1.82 8.01
CA GLN A 37 -8.39 1.33 8.78
C GLN A 37 -7.21 0.93 7.90
N ILE A 38 -7.47 0.29 6.75
CA ILE A 38 -6.41 -0.09 5.80
C ILE A 38 -5.80 1.17 5.19
N LEU A 39 -6.59 2.16 4.80
CA LEU A 39 -6.12 3.43 4.24
C LEU A 39 -5.28 4.22 5.25
N ILE A 40 -5.72 4.31 6.51
CA ILE A 40 -4.96 4.94 7.60
C ILE A 40 -3.63 4.20 7.79
N HIS A 41 -3.67 2.86 7.84
CA HIS A 41 -2.46 2.06 8.01
C HIS A 41 -1.47 2.25 6.85
N LEU A 42 -1.94 2.24 5.59
CA LEU A 42 -1.09 2.47 4.43
C LEU A 42 -0.49 3.89 4.40
N ALA A 43 -1.25 4.90 4.84
CA ALA A 43 -0.77 6.28 4.95
C ALA A 43 0.30 6.43 6.04
N ASP A 44 0.11 5.79 7.20
CA ASP A 44 1.09 5.75 8.28
C ASP A 44 2.37 5.02 7.85
N LEU A 45 2.21 3.87 7.19
CA LEU A 45 3.33 3.11 6.62
C LEU A 45 4.12 3.96 5.62
N LYS A 46 3.46 4.75 4.76
CA LYS A 46 4.12 5.64 3.79
C LYS A 46 4.95 6.73 4.48
N LEU A 47 4.51 7.22 5.64
CA LEU A 47 5.22 8.24 6.43
C LEU A 47 6.40 7.66 7.20
N ASP A 48 6.25 6.45 7.74
CA ASP A 48 7.31 5.78 8.51
C ASP A 48 8.33 5.06 7.62
N LEU A 49 7.98 4.73 6.36
CA LEU A 49 8.83 3.99 5.45
C LEU A 49 10.15 4.72 5.18
N ARG A 50 11.26 4.07 5.49
CA ARG A 50 12.61 4.52 5.17
C ARG A 50 13.21 3.67 4.06
N PRO A 51 14.16 4.23 3.28
CA PRO A 51 14.87 3.46 2.26
C PRO A 51 15.73 2.33 2.84
N GLU A 52 16.03 2.37 4.13
CA GLU A 52 16.79 1.34 4.86
C GLU A 52 15.90 0.20 5.35
N ASP A 53 14.57 0.39 5.39
CA ASP A 53 13.60 -0.61 5.86
C ASP A 53 13.26 -1.62 4.77
N GLU A 54 14.24 -2.44 4.40
CA GLU A 54 14.09 -3.50 3.37
C GLU A 54 12.96 -4.48 3.70
N LYS A 55 12.73 -4.75 4.99
CA LYS A 55 11.66 -5.61 5.45
C LYS A 55 10.28 -5.01 5.18
N ALA A 56 10.11 -3.72 5.44
CA ALA A 56 8.84 -3.02 5.17
C ALA A 56 8.59 -2.94 3.66
N ILE A 57 9.63 -2.64 2.87
CA ILE A 57 9.57 -2.64 1.40
C ILE A 57 9.12 -4.01 0.86
N ALA A 58 9.68 -5.10 1.38
CA ALA A 58 9.29 -6.46 0.97
C ALA A 58 7.85 -6.82 1.38
N ASP A 59 7.41 -6.37 2.56
CA ASP A 59 6.04 -6.60 3.03
C ASP A 59 5.02 -5.85 2.17
N ILE A 60 5.31 -4.59 1.81
CA ILE A 60 4.52 -3.78 0.87
C ILE A 60 4.40 -4.46 -0.49
N ASP A 61 5.50 -4.95 -1.07
CA ASP A 61 5.47 -5.64 -2.36
C ASP A 61 4.58 -6.89 -2.33
N ARG A 62 4.66 -7.67 -1.25
CA ARG A 62 3.85 -8.86 -1.05
C ARG A 62 2.37 -8.52 -0.86
N PHE A 63 2.06 -7.47 -0.10
CA PHE A 63 0.71 -6.99 0.12
C PHE A 63 0.09 -6.44 -1.17
N TYR A 64 0.86 -5.63 -1.91
CA TYR A 64 0.50 -5.11 -3.22
C TYR A 64 0.15 -6.23 -4.20
N ARG A 65 1.02 -7.25 -4.34
CA ARG A 65 0.76 -8.39 -5.23
C ARG A 65 -0.52 -9.14 -4.86
N ARG A 66 -0.83 -9.27 -3.57
CA ARG A 66 -2.02 -9.98 -3.11
C ARG A 66 -3.31 -9.22 -3.43
N HIS A 67 -3.30 -7.90 -3.36
CA HIS A 67 -4.50 -7.08 -3.53
C HIS A 67 -4.68 -6.54 -4.95
N VAL A 68 -3.59 -6.16 -5.64
CA VAL A 68 -3.64 -5.51 -6.96
C VAL A 68 -3.35 -6.47 -8.11
N LEU A 69 -2.50 -7.49 -7.92
CA LEU A 69 -2.16 -8.46 -8.98
C LEU A 69 -2.95 -9.77 -8.90
N SER A 70 -3.86 -9.90 -7.93
CA SER A 70 -4.62 -11.13 -7.71
C SER A 70 -6.04 -11.10 -8.31
N GLU A 71 -6.31 -10.14 -9.20
CA GLU A 71 -7.49 -10.11 -10.08
C GLU A 71 -7.24 -10.85 -11.41
#